data_AF-A0A227J9T5-F1
#
_entry.id   AF-A0A227J9T5-F1
#
_cell.length_a   1.000
_cell.length_b   1.000
_cell.length_c   1.000
_cell.angle_alpha   90.00
_cell.angle_beta   90.00
_cell.angle_gamma   90.00
#
_symmetry.space_group_name_H-M   'P 1'
#
loop_
_entity.id
_entity.type
_entity.pdbx_description
1 polymer ?
#
loop_
_entity_poly.entity_id
_entity_poly.type
_entity_poly.pdbx_seq_one_letter_code
_entity_poly.pdbx_strand_id
1 'polypeptide(L)' 'DEVDKRAVVVAYIQVGDYKEKTEFTLADRDHMKFPILLGRSFFRDIAVVDVSKKYIQDKPTKSTKK' A
#
# COMPACT_ATOMS: atom_id res chain seq x y z
N ASP A 1 9.57 0.75 30.16
CA ASP A 1 9.36 0.97 28.72
C ASP A 1 8.18 0.15 28.24
N GLU A 2 7.09 0.81 27.89
CA GLU A 2 5.88 0.17 27.36
C GLU A 2 5.98 0.10 25.84
N VAL A 3 5.89 -1.11 25.29
CA VAL A 3 6.05 -1.34 23.84
C VAL A 3 4.73 -1.03 23.15
N ASP A 4 4.70 -0.04 22.24
CA ASP A 4 3.55 0.28 21.40
C ASP A 4 3.23 -0.90 20.47
N LYS A 5 2.26 -1.72 20.86
CA LYS A 5 1.80 -2.87 20.08
C LYS A 5 0.74 -2.44 19.09
N ARG A 6 0.97 -2.73 17.82
CA ARG A 6 0.03 -2.42 16.73
C ARG A 6 -0.63 -3.68 16.21
N ALA A 7 -1.94 -3.61 16.01
CA ALA A 7 -2.69 -4.69 15.39
C ALA A 7 -2.22 -4.91 13.95
N VAL A 8 -2.12 -6.18 13.54
CA VAL A 8 -1.80 -6.58 12.17
C VAL A 8 -3.07 -7.06 11.50
N VAL A 9 -3.35 -6.55 10.30
CA VAL A 9 -4.49 -6.96 9.47
C VAL A 9 -4.02 -7.36 8.08
N VAL A 10 -4.74 -8.28 7.44
CA VAL A 10 -4.48 -8.66 6.04
C VAL A 10 -5.49 -7.93 5.15
N ALA A 11 -4.99 -7.20 4.16
CA ALA A 11 -5.83 -6.46 3.20
C ALA A 11 -5.36 -6.69 1.76
N TYR A 12 -6.30 -6.55 0.81
CA TYR A 12 -5.96 -6.52 -0.61
C TYR A 12 -5.43 -5.14 -1.00
N ILE A 13 -4.33 -5.11 -1.74
CA ILE A 13 -3.79 -3.93 -2.39
C ILE A 13 -3.75 -4.15 -3.89
N GLN A 14 -4.05 -3.09 -4.63
CA GLN A 14 -3.94 -3.09 -6.08
C GLN A 14 -3.09 -1.90 -6.55
N VAL A 15 -2.09 -2.18 -7.38
CA VAL A 15 -1.23 -1.19 -8.04
C VAL A 15 -1.19 -1.52 -9.52
N GLY A 16 -1.82 -0.68 -10.34
CA GLY A 16 -2.08 -1.03 -11.76
C GLY A 16 -2.88 -2.32 -11.86
N ASP A 17 -2.35 -3.29 -12.61
CA ASP A 17 -2.94 -4.61 -12.79
C ASP A 17 -2.52 -5.63 -11.71
N TYR A 18 -1.56 -5.28 -10.86
CA TYR A 18 -1.08 -6.16 -9.80
C TYR A 18 -1.99 -6.08 -8.56
N LYS A 19 -2.52 -7.22 -8.12
CA LYS A 19 -3.39 -7.31 -6.94
C LYS A 19 -3.00 -8.46 -6.03
N GLU A 20 -2.71 -8.16 -4.76
CA GLU A 20 -2.24 -9.14 -3.78
C GLU A 20 -2.79 -8.86 -2.37
N LYS A 21 -2.83 -9.88 -1.52
CA LYS A 21 -3.04 -9.72 -0.07
C LYS A 21 -1.72 -9.45 0.61
N THR A 22 -1.68 -8.46 1.50
CA THR A 22 -0.50 -8.18 2.32
C THR A 22 -0.89 -7.73 3.72
N GLU A 23 0.06 -7.82 4.65
CA GLU A 23 -0.12 -7.46 6.05
C GLU A 23 0.15 -5.98 6.28
N PHE A 24 -0.69 -5.35 7.11
CA PHE A 24 -0.57 -3.96 7.53
C PHE A 24 -0.64 -3.81 9.03
N THR A 25 0.16 -2.89 9.55
CA THR A 25 0.03 -2.42 10.93
C THR A 25 -0.92 -1.23 11.00
N LEU A 26 -1.96 -1.36 11.83
CA LEU A 26 -2.87 -0.26 12.12
C LEU A 26 -2.18 0.75 13.02
N ALA A 27 -2.17 2.01 12.61
CA ALA A 27 -1.67 3.13 13.39
C ALA A 27 -2.37 4.42 12.94
N ASP A 28 -2.54 5.37 13.87
CA ASP A 28 -2.99 6.72 13.55
C ASP A 28 -1.88 7.48 12.79
N ARG A 29 -2.23 7.95 11.58
CA ARG A 29 -1.31 8.62 10.65
C ARG A 29 -1.97 9.84 10.00
N ASP A 30 -2.96 10.44 10.64
CA ASP A 30 -3.74 11.56 10.06
C ASP A 30 -2.89 12.79 9.73
N HIS A 31 -1.76 12.94 10.42
CA HIS A 31 -0.79 14.01 10.17
C HIS A 31 0.09 13.78 8.92
N MET A 32 0.05 12.59 8.31
CA MET A 32 0.87 12.27 7.15
C MET A 32 0.14 12.63 5.85
N LYS A 33 0.87 13.25 4.91
CA LYS A 33 0.36 13.51 3.55
C LYS A 33 -0.09 12.22 2.83
N PHE A 34 0.55 11.10 3.14
CA PHE A 34 0.23 9.78 2.60
C PHE A 34 0.11 8.79 3.78
N PRO A 35 -1.11 8.47 4.25
CA PRO A 35 -1.30 7.67 5.46
C PRO A 35 -1.02 6.17 5.26
N ILE A 36 -1.01 5.68 4.01
CA ILE A 36 -0.66 4.30 3.68
C ILE A 36 0.80 4.25 3.26
N LEU A 37 1.58 3.40 3.92
CA LEU A 37 2.99 3.16 3.64
C LEU A 37 3.18 1.77 3.04
N LEU A 38 3.59 1.72 1.77
CA LEU A 38 4.04 0.49 1.12
C LEU A 38 5.57 0.50 1.06
N GLY A 39 6.18 -0.38 1.85
CA GLY A 39 7.62 -0.48 1.99
C GLY A 39 8.24 -1.51 1.05
N ARG A 40 9.56 -1.69 1.19
CA ARG A 40 10.33 -2.69 0.45
C ARG A 40 9.83 -4.11 0.66
N SER A 41 9.24 -4.43 1.82
CA SER A 41 8.67 -5.77 2.07
C SER A 41 7.58 -6.14 1.07
N PHE A 42 6.81 -5.15 0.60
CA PHE A 42 5.80 -5.35 -0.42
C PHE A 42 6.43 -5.38 -1.82
N PHE A 43 7.30 -4.43 -2.16
CA PHE A 43 7.82 -4.30 -3.52
C PHE A 43 8.97 -5.24 -3.89
N ARG A 44 9.58 -5.91 -2.91
CA ARG A 44 10.68 -6.84 -3.15
C ARG A 44 10.22 -7.94 -4.11
N ASP A 45 10.99 -8.14 -5.16
CA ASP A 45 10.77 -9.15 -6.21
C ASP A 45 9.54 -8.96 -7.12
N ILE A 46 8.70 -7.94 -6.87
CA ILE A 46 7.49 -7.68 -7.69
C ILE A 46 7.58 -6.40 -8.55
N ALA A 47 8.37 -5.40 -8.14
CA ALA A 47 8.43 -4.13 -8.85
C ALA A 47 9.72 -3.35 -8.58
N VAL A 48 10.01 -2.38 -9.46
CA VAL A 48 11.05 -1.37 -9.29
C VAL A 48 10.40 -0.03 -8.94
N VAL A 49 10.94 0.67 -7.94
CA VAL A 49 10.47 1.99 -7.52
C VAL A 49 11.40 3.07 -8.07
N ASP A 50 10.90 3.88 -9.01
CA ASP A 50 11.59 5.04 -9.56
C ASP A 50 11.10 6.33 -8.88
N VAL A 51 11.96 6.95 -8.07
CA VAL A 51 11.62 8.16 -7.28
C VAL A 51 11.44 9.43 -8.11
N SER A 52 11.85 9.42 -9.38
CA SER A 52 11.70 10.57 -10.28
C SER A 52 10.30 10.69 -10.86
N LYS A 53 9.48 9.64 -10.79
CA LYS A 53 8.16 9.55 -11.40
C LYS A 53 7.05 9.55 -10.35
N LYS A 54 5.87 10.07 -10.73
CA LYS A 54 4.67 10.11 -9.87
C LYS A 54 3.45 9.74 -10.70
N TYR A 55 2.52 9.00 -10.08
CA TYR A 55 1.24 8.62 -10.70
C TYR A 55 1.40 7.89 -12.05
N ILE A 56 2.32 6.93 -12.13
CA ILE A 56 2.60 6.17 -13.37
C ILE A 56 1.52 5.15 -13.74
N GLN A 57 0.68 4.78 -12.77
CA GLN A 57 -0.43 3.86 -12.96
C GLN A 57 -1.71 4.67 -13.16
N ASP A 58 -2.59 4.20 -14.03
CA ASP A 58 -3.91 4.77 -14.21
C ASP A 58 -4.71 4.69 -12.92
N LYS A 59 -5.64 5.64 -12.75
CA LYS A 59 -6.58 5.58 -11.63
C LYS A 59 -7.42 4.31 -11.78
N PRO A 60 -7.63 3.54 -10.70
CA PRO A 60 -8.45 2.35 -10.76
C PRO A 60 -9.84 2.74 -11.28
N THR A 61 -10.20 2.20 -12.45
CA THR A 61 -11.54 2.36 -12.97
C THR A 61 -12.46 1.56 -12.07
N LYS A 62 -13.60 2.14 -11.69
CA LYS A 62 -14.64 1.34 -11.05
C LYS A 62 -15.00 0.26 -12.07
N SER A 63 -14.72 -1.01 -11.76
CA SER A 63 -15.18 -2.13 -12.57
C SER A 63 -16.71 -2.02 -12.66
N THR A 64 -17.20 -1.40 -13.74
CA THR A 64 -18.59 -1.50 -14.15
C THR A 64 -18.75 -2.96 -14.55
N LYS A 65 -19.19 -3.80 -13.61
CA LYS A 65 -19.66 -5.14 -13.95
C LYS A 65 -20.73 -4.96 -15.03
N LYS A 66 -20.45 -5.45 -16.23
CA LYS A 66 -21.43 -5.64 -17.29
C LYS A 66 -22.16 -6.95 -17.04
#